data_AF-A0A8T4TGP4-F1
#
_entry.id   AF-A0A8T4TGP4-F1
#
_cell.length_a   1.000
_cell.length_b   1.000
_cell.length_c   1.000
_cell.angle_alpha   90.00
_cell.angle_beta   90.00
_cell.angle_gamma   90.00
#
_symmetry.space_group_name_H-M   'P 1'
#
loop_
_entity.id
_entity.type
_entity.pdbx_description
1 polymer ?
#
loop_
_entity_poly.entity_id
_entity_poly.type
_entity_poly.pdbx_seq_one_letter_code
_entity_poly.pdbx_strand_id
1 'polypeptide(L)'
;MRLLRVHSATDEEFGAVWDIYRSSFPADGQRSLEEQFKLFDKSNYSLLAIKKENVMGMMSVWNLYNFDFIEHFAMDEKYRNLGCGKEVMLMRSEACPTLLEVPPDSPAVKFFERCGFRTAPFEYLQPPGARKIPVKLQLMSAPMTLDEKGFSEVRDEIHKNVYGLDRPLVRYER
;
A
#
# COMPACT_ATOMS: atom_id res chain seq x y z
N MET A 1 -1.56 16.92 10.36
CA MET A 1 -2.51 16.07 9.58
C MET A 1 -2.91 14.86 10.42
N ARG A 2 -4.03 14.19 10.14
CA ARG A 2 -4.49 13.01 10.91
C ARG A 2 -4.80 11.84 9.98
N LEU A 3 -4.57 10.63 10.47
CA LEU A 3 -5.01 9.39 9.85
C LEU A 3 -6.24 8.90 10.59
N LEU A 4 -7.38 8.90 9.93
CA LEU A 4 -8.64 8.42 10.49
C LEU A 4 -8.98 7.08 9.87
N ARG A 5 -9.26 6.09 10.72
CA ARG A 5 -9.70 4.78 10.23
C ARG A 5 -11.14 4.89 9.74
N VAL A 6 -11.37 4.39 8.54
CA VAL A 6 -12.68 4.21 7.94
C VAL A 6 -13.10 2.77 8.23
N HIS A 7 -14.18 2.62 8.99
CA HIS A 7 -14.70 1.34 9.46
C HIS A 7 -15.81 0.79 8.57
N SER A 8 -16.53 1.68 7.87
CA SER A 8 -17.70 1.29 7.09
C SER A 8 -17.98 2.25 5.94
N ALA A 9 -18.90 1.86 5.06
CA ALA A 9 -19.43 2.73 4.01
C ALA A 9 -20.29 3.90 4.54
N THR A 10 -20.70 3.85 5.81
CA THR A 10 -21.53 4.91 6.43
C THR A 10 -20.70 6.00 7.11
N ASP A 11 -19.39 5.82 7.21
CA ASP A 11 -18.48 6.83 7.74
C ASP A 11 -18.44 8.03 6.79
N GLU A 12 -18.41 9.24 7.36
CA GLU A 12 -18.43 10.50 6.61
C GLU A 12 -17.30 10.58 5.56
N GLU A 13 -16.12 10.04 5.91
CA GLU A 13 -14.94 10.07 5.05
C GLU A 13 -14.98 9.05 3.89
N PHE A 14 -15.81 8.01 3.96
CA PHE A 14 -15.73 6.87 3.03
C PHE A 14 -15.90 7.29 1.58
N GLY A 15 -16.89 8.14 1.29
CA GLY A 15 -17.16 8.61 -0.08
C GLY A 15 -15.94 9.27 -0.71
N ALA A 16 -15.34 10.24 -0.01
CA ALA A 16 -14.15 10.94 -0.51
C ALA A 16 -12.92 10.02 -0.63
N VAL A 17 -12.73 9.11 0.32
CA VAL A 17 -11.66 8.09 0.25
C VAL A 17 -11.83 7.20 -0.98
N TRP A 18 -13.04 6.74 -1.24
CA TRP A 18 -13.35 5.85 -2.36
C TRP A 18 -13.20 6.55 -3.72
N ASP A 19 -13.57 7.82 -3.82
CA ASP A 19 -13.39 8.62 -5.04
C ASP A 19 -11.90 8.85 -5.36
N ILE A 20 -11.09 9.14 -4.34
CA ILE A 20 -9.63 9.27 -4.49
C ILE A 20 -9.03 7.93 -4.93
N TYR A 21 -9.46 6.82 -4.32
CA TYR A 21 -9.02 5.48 -4.70
C TYR A 21 -9.33 5.20 -6.19
N ARG A 22 -10.59 5.38 -6.60
CA ARG A 22 -11.02 5.06 -7.97
C ARG A 22 -10.37 5.94 -9.04
N SER A 23 -10.07 7.19 -8.72
CA SER A 23 -9.41 8.11 -9.65
C SER A 23 -7.89 7.92 -9.73
N SER A 24 -7.26 7.32 -8.70
CA SER A 24 -5.80 7.24 -8.61
C SER A 24 -5.21 5.92 -9.11
N PHE A 25 -5.98 4.84 -9.16
CA PHE A 25 -5.49 3.51 -9.56
C PHE A 25 -6.15 3.05 -10.86
N PRO A 26 -5.49 2.21 -11.69
CA PRO A 26 -6.10 1.72 -12.93
C PRO A 26 -7.19 0.68 -12.65
N ALA A 27 -8.25 0.66 -13.46
CA ALA A 27 -9.45 -0.16 -13.22
C ALA A 27 -9.16 -1.67 -13.10
N ASP A 28 -8.19 -2.18 -13.84
CA ASP A 28 -7.74 -3.57 -13.82
C ASP A 28 -6.84 -3.92 -12.61
N GLY A 29 -6.51 -2.94 -11.78
CA GLY A 29 -5.86 -3.11 -10.47
C GLY A 29 -6.74 -2.67 -9.29
N GLN A 30 -7.98 -2.22 -9.53
CA GLN A 30 -8.89 -1.80 -8.46
C GLN A 30 -9.67 -2.99 -7.90
N ARG A 31 -9.90 -2.96 -6.59
CA ARG A 31 -10.87 -3.82 -5.90
C ARG A 31 -12.27 -3.25 -6.08
N SER A 32 -13.24 -4.13 -6.18
CA SER A 32 -14.66 -3.81 -6.11
C SER A 32 -15.05 -3.34 -4.70
N LEU A 33 -16.21 -2.68 -4.58
CA LEU A 33 -16.79 -2.32 -3.29
C LEU A 33 -17.05 -3.56 -2.42
N GLU A 34 -17.53 -4.65 -3.01
CA GLU A 34 -17.80 -5.89 -2.29
C GLU A 34 -16.51 -6.46 -1.68
N GLU A 35 -15.42 -6.48 -2.44
CA GLU A 35 -14.10 -6.90 -1.93
C GLU A 35 -13.59 -5.97 -0.83
N GLN A 36 -13.74 -4.65 -1.00
CA GLN A 36 -13.36 -3.68 0.03
C GLN A 36 -14.15 -3.88 1.33
N PHE A 37 -15.45 -4.18 1.24
CA PHE A 37 -16.29 -4.39 2.43
C PHE A 37 -15.90 -5.66 3.19
N LYS A 38 -15.54 -6.75 2.48
CA LYS A 38 -15.00 -7.96 3.11
C LYS A 38 -13.71 -7.69 3.91
N LEU A 39 -12.96 -6.65 3.55
CA LEU A 39 -11.74 -6.28 4.27
C LEU A 39 -12.00 -5.49 5.54
N PHE A 40 -13.16 -4.85 5.71
CA PHE A 40 -13.48 -4.15 6.96
C PHE A 40 -13.58 -5.11 8.16
N ASP A 41 -13.95 -6.37 7.92
CA ASP A 41 -14.00 -7.41 8.95
C ASP A 41 -12.61 -7.95 9.33
N LYS A 42 -11.56 -7.64 8.56
CA LYS A 42 -10.19 -8.10 8.86
C LYS A 42 -9.52 -7.20 9.88
N SER A 43 -9.18 -7.76 11.03
CA SER A 43 -8.52 -7.04 12.13
C SER A 43 -7.15 -6.46 11.75
N ASN A 44 -6.44 -7.12 10.84
CA ASN A 44 -5.13 -6.72 10.34
C ASN A 44 -5.19 -5.82 9.10
N TYR A 45 -6.37 -5.32 8.71
CA TYR A 45 -6.53 -4.40 7.60
C TYR A 45 -7.15 -3.08 8.05
N SER A 46 -6.62 -1.97 7.52
CA SER A 46 -7.15 -0.64 7.77
C SER A 46 -7.23 0.16 6.47
N LEU A 47 -8.42 0.72 6.20
CA LEU A 47 -8.58 1.82 5.26
C LEU A 47 -8.52 3.14 6.04
N LEU A 48 -7.67 4.06 5.60
CA LEU A 48 -7.37 5.31 6.30
C LEU A 48 -7.68 6.51 5.42
N ALA A 49 -8.43 7.47 5.96
CA ALA A 49 -8.57 8.81 5.42
C ALA A 49 -7.42 9.69 5.93
N ILE A 50 -6.71 10.34 5.01
CA ILE A 50 -5.71 11.35 5.34
C ILE A 50 -6.47 12.68 5.43
N LYS A 51 -6.74 13.17 6.64
CA LYS A 51 -7.63 14.33 6.87
C LYS A 51 -6.90 15.47 7.59
N LYS A 52 -7.24 16.70 7.23
CA LYS A 52 -7.01 17.89 8.05
C LYS A 52 -8.35 18.52 8.43
N GLU A 53 -8.91 19.32 7.52
CA GLU A 53 -10.31 19.77 7.57
C GLU A 53 -11.15 18.91 6.62
N ASN A 54 -10.67 18.76 5.39
CA ASN A 54 -11.22 17.87 4.38
C ASN A 54 -10.37 16.60 4.25
N VAL A 55 -10.92 15.55 3.63
CA VAL A 55 -10.15 14.39 3.18
C VAL A 55 -9.22 14.85 2.05
N MET A 56 -7.93 14.56 2.23
CA MET A 56 -6.84 14.99 1.35
C MET A 56 -6.21 13.82 0.59
N GLY A 57 -6.44 12.60 1.04
CA GLY A 57 -5.84 11.41 0.50
C GLY A 57 -6.38 10.16 1.19
N MET A 58 -5.91 9.02 0.72
CA MET A 58 -6.24 7.73 1.26
C MET A 58 -5.01 6.84 1.38
N MET A 59 -5.08 5.90 2.33
CA MET A 59 -4.10 4.84 2.48
C MET A 59 -4.84 3.56 2.87
N SER A 60 -4.50 2.43 2.25
CA SER A 60 -4.91 1.11 2.75
C SER A 60 -3.68 0.35 3.23
N VAL A 61 -3.79 -0.21 4.42
CA VAL A 61 -2.66 -0.81 5.14
C VAL A 61 -3.04 -2.17 5.68
N TRP A 62 -2.13 -3.12 5.50
CA TRP A 62 -2.12 -4.39 6.20
C TRP A 62 -1.12 -4.32 7.35
N ASN A 63 -1.60 -4.51 8.58
CA ASN A 63 -0.76 -4.60 9.77
C ASN A 63 -0.26 -6.04 9.89
N LEU A 64 0.96 -6.29 9.44
CA LEU A 64 1.61 -7.61 9.49
C LEU A 64 2.54 -7.68 10.71
N TYR A 65 2.97 -8.89 11.08
CA TYR A 65 3.53 -9.19 12.41
C TYR A 65 4.57 -8.17 12.92
N ASN A 66 5.46 -7.67 12.06
CA ASN A 66 6.51 -6.71 12.43
C ASN A 66 6.57 -5.46 11.54
N PHE A 67 5.58 -5.26 10.66
CA PHE A 67 5.60 -4.14 9.71
C PHE A 67 4.22 -3.82 9.16
N ASP A 68 4.06 -2.59 8.69
CA ASP A 68 2.92 -2.14 7.93
C ASP A 68 3.17 -2.31 6.43
N PHE A 69 2.28 -3.01 5.74
CA PHE A 69 2.30 -3.07 4.27
C PHE A 69 1.24 -2.13 3.70
N ILE A 70 1.68 -1.07 3.04
CA ILE A 70 0.79 -0.13 2.34
C ILE A 70 0.49 -0.69 0.95
N GLU A 71 -0.74 -1.17 0.78
CA GLU A 71 -1.22 -1.70 -0.50
C GLU A 71 -1.60 -0.57 -1.47
N HIS A 72 -2.23 0.50 -0.94
CA HIS A 72 -2.61 1.66 -1.74
C HIS A 72 -2.31 2.94 -0.98
N PHE A 73 -1.74 3.92 -1.67
CA PHE A 73 -1.52 5.26 -1.16
C PHE A 73 -1.77 6.29 -2.27
N ALA A 74 -2.63 7.26 -2.01
CA ALA A 74 -2.92 8.32 -2.96
C ALA A 74 -3.28 9.62 -2.25
N MET A 75 -2.79 10.73 -2.79
CA MET A 75 -3.25 12.07 -2.43
C MET A 75 -4.16 12.58 -3.54
N ASP A 76 -5.25 13.25 -3.15
CA ASP A 76 -6.09 14.02 -4.06
C ASP A 76 -5.22 15.04 -4.80
N GLU A 77 -5.51 15.22 -6.09
CA GLU A 77 -4.72 16.04 -7.01
C GLU A 77 -4.47 17.46 -6.49
N LYS A 78 -5.48 18.05 -5.83
CA LYS A 78 -5.38 19.41 -5.28
C LYS A 78 -4.37 19.55 -4.14
N TYR A 79 -3.97 18.43 -3.52
CA TYR A 79 -3.01 18.40 -2.41
C TYR A 79 -1.66 17.77 -2.79
N ARG A 80 -1.46 17.40 -4.06
CA ARG A 80 -0.16 16.93 -4.56
C ARG A 80 0.84 18.08 -4.61
N ASN A 81 2.13 17.77 -4.48
CA ASN A 81 3.24 18.73 -4.48
C ASN A 81 3.24 19.78 -3.35
N LEU A 82 2.34 19.68 -2.36
CA LEU A 82 2.30 20.54 -1.17
C LEU A 82 3.07 19.97 0.04
N GLY A 83 3.78 18.85 -0.14
CA GLY A 83 4.51 18.16 0.94
C GLY A 83 3.66 17.24 1.82
N CYS A 84 2.32 17.29 1.72
CA CYS A 84 1.41 16.49 2.55
C CYS A 84 1.68 14.99 2.45
N GLY A 85 1.83 14.45 1.24
CA GLY A 85 2.12 13.02 1.08
C GLY A 85 3.41 12.59 1.77
N LYS A 86 4.46 13.44 1.73
CA LYS A 86 5.73 13.17 2.41
C LYS A 86 5.57 13.17 3.93
N GLU A 87 4.85 14.14 4.48
CA GLU A 87 4.57 14.21 5.92
C GLU A 87 3.85 12.95 6.42
N VAL A 88 2.84 12.46 5.68
CA VAL A 88 2.14 11.20 6.02
C VAL A 88 3.10 10.01 6.02
N MET A 89 3.89 9.85 4.95
CA MET A 89 4.76 8.68 4.80
C MET A 89 5.85 8.65 5.88
N LEU A 90 6.42 9.81 6.23
CA LEU A 90 7.39 9.94 7.31
C LEU A 90 6.75 9.54 8.65
N MET A 91 5.63 10.15 9.02
CA MET A 91 4.89 9.82 10.24
C MET A 91 4.60 8.31 10.34
N ARG A 92 4.18 7.70 9.24
CA ARG A 92 3.85 6.27 9.21
C ARG A 92 5.09 5.41 9.44
N SER A 93 6.17 5.69 8.71
CA SER A 93 7.42 4.93 8.78
C SER A 93 8.20 5.12 10.09
N GLU A 94 8.04 6.27 10.76
CA GLU A 94 8.61 6.54 12.09
C GLU A 94 7.87 5.77 13.19
N ALA A 95 6.55 5.58 13.04
CA ALA A 95 5.74 4.85 14.01
C ALA A 95 5.89 3.33 13.88
N CYS A 96 6.04 2.82 12.66
CA CYS A 96 6.16 1.39 12.38
C CYS A 96 6.96 1.18 11.09
N PRO A 97 7.87 0.17 11.04
CA PRO A 97 8.49 -0.20 9.78
C PRO A 97 7.45 -0.44 8.69
N THR A 98 7.63 0.18 7.54
CA THR A 98 6.62 0.27 6.49
C THR A 98 7.20 -0.25 5.18
N LEU A 99 6.40 -1.03 4.46
CA LEU A 99 6.70 -1.59 3.15
C LEU A 99 5.60 -1.24 2.14
N LEU A 100 5.97 -1.17 0.87
CA LEU A 100 5.04 -0.94 -0.23
C LEU A 100 5.60 -1.48 -1.55
N GLU A 101 4.69 -1.75 -2.48
CA GLU A 101 5.02 -2.15 -3.85
C GLU A 101 4.91 -0.96 -4.80
N VAL A 102 5.89 -0.81 -5.70
CA VAL A 102 5.84 0.19 -6.78
C VAL A 102 6.25 -0.40 -8.12
N PRO A 103 5.66 0.09 -9.23
CA PRO A 103 6.16 -0.24 -10.56
C PRO A 103 7.60 0.28 -10.72
N PRO A 104 8.50 -0.53 -11.31
CA PRO A 104 9.86 -0.08 -11.64
C PRO A 104 9.79 1.14 -12.57
N ASP A 105 10.80 2.02 -12.44
CA ASP A 105 10.94 3.24 -13.24
C ASP A 105 9.78 4.25 -13.15
N SER A 106 8.85 4.07 -12.20
CA SER A 106 7.76 5.01 -11.99
C SER A 106 8.21 6.26 -11.21
N PRO A 107 7.57 7.42 -11.43
CA PRO A 107 7.82 8.62 -10.62
C PRO A 107 7.58 8.42 -9.11
N ALA A 108 6.78 7.42 -8.74
CA ALA A 108 6.50 7.05 -7.35
C ALA A 108 7.76 6.59 -6.61
N VAL A 109 8.68 5.86 -7.26
CA VAL A 109 9.96 5.43 -6.67
C VAL A 109 10.70 6.63 -6.08
N LYS A 110 10.91 7.67 -6.89
CA LYS A 110 11.59 8.91 -6.45
C LYS A 110 10.85 9.63 -5.33
N PHE A 111 9.52 9.55 -5.29
CA PHE A 111 8.72 10.12 -4.20
C PHE A 111 9.00 9.39 -2.89
N PHE A 112 8.95 8.06 -2.88
CA PHE A 112 9.19 7.25 -1.67
C PHE A 112 10.66 7.32 -1.23
N GLU A 113 11.63 7.40 -2.14
CA GLU A 113 13.04 7.68 -1.80
C GLU A 113 13.20 8.99 -1.02
N ARG A 114 12.51 10.06 -1.44
CA ARG A 114 12.49 11.34 -0.70
C ARG A 114 11.78 11.27 0.65
N CYS A 115 11.00 10.21 0.88
CA CYS A 115 10.37 9.88 2.16
C CYS A 115 11.23 8.91 3.00
N GLY A 116 12.45 8.56 2.56
CA GLY A 116 13.37 7.69 3.29
C GLY A 116 13.25 6.20 2.98
N PHE A 117 12.40 5.82 2.02
CA PHE A 117 12.28 4.42 1.59
C PHE A 117 13.45 4.01 0.70
N ARG A 118 13.83 2.74 0.80
CA ARG A 118 14.87 2.12 -0.03
C ARG A 118 14.28 0.95 -0.80
N THR A 119 14.64 0.84 -2.08
CA THR A 119 14.27 -0.29 -2.92
C THR A 119 15.08 -1.53 -2.52
N ALA A 120 14.40 -2.66 -2.32
CA ALA A 120 15.05 -3.93 -2.09
C ALA A 120 15.76 -4.40 -3.39
N PRO A 121 17.02 -4.86 -3.33
CA PRO A 121 17.79 -5.26 -4.52
C PRO A 121 17.45 -6.68 -5.00
N PHE A 122 16.20 -7.12 -4.83
CA PHE A 122 15.73 -8.47 -5.12
C PHE A 122 14.54 -8.41 -6.07
N GLU A 123 14.38 -9.45 -6.90
CA GLU A 123 13.23 -9.54 -7.79
C GLU A 123 11.95 -9.81 -6.98
N TYR A 124 10.93 -8.98 -7.21
CA TYR A 124 9.63 -9.13 -6.59
C TYR A 124 8.54 -9.29 -7.66
N LEU A 125 7.71 -10.30 -7.46
CA LEU A 125 6.53 -10.54 -8.27
C LEU A 125 5.29 -10.34 -7.40
N GLN A 126 4.47 -9.38 -7.80
CA GLN A 126 3.12 -9.27 -7.29
C GLN A 126 2.31 -10.47 -7.81
N PRO A 127 1.66 -11.25 -6.93
CA PRO A 127 0.77 -12.33 -7.34
C PRO A 127 -0.34 -11.87 -8.30
N PRO A 128 -0.84 -12.77 -9.16
CA PRO A 128 -1.94 -12.46 -10.06
C PRO A 128 -3.21 -12.23 -9.25
N GLY A 129 -3.54 -10.97 -8.98
CA GLY A 129 -4.86 -10.56 -8.54
C GLY A 129 -5.85 -10.56 -9.71
N ALA A 130 -6.57 -9.45 -9.90
CA ALA A 130 -7.51 -9.30 -11.00
C ALA A 130 -6.88 -9.46 -12.41
N ARG A 131 -5.58 -9.17 -12.55
CA ARG A 131 -4.85 -9.20 -13.84
C ARG A 131 -4.56 -10.59 -14.39
N LYS A 132 -4.89 -11.68 -13.68
CA LYS A 132 -4.64 -13.09 -14.03
C LYS A 132 -3.18 -13.51 -14.27
N ILE A 133 -2.26 -12.57 -14.45
CA ILE A 133 -0.81 -12.79 -14.57
C ILE A 133 -0.06 -12.02 -13.48
N PRO A 134 1.09 -12.54 -12.99
CA PRO A 134 1.93 -11.79 -12.07
C PRO A 134 2.52 -10.53 -12.70
N VAL A 135 2.79 -9.53 -11.87
CA VAL A 135 3.40 -8.27 -12.29
C VAL A 135 4.74 -8.09 -11.59
N LYS A 136 5.77 -7.74 -12.35
CA LYS A 136 7.08 -7.39 -11.79
C LYS A 136 7.00 -5.99 -11.18
N LEU A 137 7.16 -5.92 -9.86
CA LEU A 137 7.20 -4.68 -9.08
C LEU A 137 8.51 -4.60 -8.29
N GLN A 138 8.70 -3.49 -7.59
CA GLN A 138 9.77 -3.30 -6.62
C GLN A 138 9.16 -3.18 -5.23
N LEU A 139 9.74 -3.89 -4.26
CA LEU A 139 9.40 -3.72 -2.86
C LEU A 139 10.30 -2.63 -2.28
N MET A 140 9.71 -1.62 -1.64
CA MET A 140 10.42 -0.56 -0.95
C MET A 140 10.12 -0.59 0.55
N SER A 141 11.11 -0.29 1.40
CA SER A 141 10.97 -0.30 2.86
C SER A 141 11.59 0.91 3.55
N ALA A 142 11.00 1.32 4.67
CA ALA A 142 11.54 2.33 5.59
C ALA A 142 11.14 2.01 7.04
N PRO A 143 11.96 2.33 8.05
CA PRO A 143 13.37 2.70 7.95
C PRO A 143 14.28 1.48 7.73
N MET A 144 13.70 0.28 7.70
CA MET A 144 14.46 -0.97 7.56
C MET A 144 15.12 -1.11 6.18
N THR A 145 16.23 -1.85 6.15
CA THR A 145 16.84 -2.37 4.92
C THR A 145 16.69 -3.88 4.94
N LEU A 146 16.28 -4.46 3.82
CA LEU A 146 16.08 -5.90 3.69
C LEU A 146 17.36 -6.55 3.14
N ASP A 147 17.89 -7.53 3.87
CA ASP A 147 18.79 -8.54 3.31
C ASP A 147 17.96 -9.64 2.62
N GLU A 148 18.62 -10.66 2.06
CA GLU A 148 17.95 -11.71 1.30
C GLU A 148 16.95 -12.52 2.15
N LYS A 149 17.30 -12.76 3.42
CA LYS A 149 16.46 -13.49 4.36
C LYS A 149 15.23 -12.66 4.72
N GLY A 150 15.43 -11.41 5.15
CA GLY A 150 14.36 -10.49 5.49
C GLY A 150 13.44 -10.22 4.30
N PHE A 151 13.99 -10.08 3.08
CA PHE A 151 13.20 -9.95 1.86
C PHE A 151 12.29 -11.16 1.62
N SER A 152 12.81 -12.38 1.80
CA SER A 152 12.03 -13.60 1.65
C SER A 152 10.91 -13.68 2.69
N GLU A 153 11.20 -13.36 3.96
CA GLU A 153 10.21 -13.37 5.04
C GLU A 153 9.08 -12.36 4.79
N VAL A 154 9.40 -11.12 4.41
CA VAL A 154 8.36 -10.10 4.14
C VAL A 154 7.54 -10.45 2.89
N ARG A 155 8.18 -10.98 1.82
CA ARG A 155 7.47 -11.44 0.62
C ARG A 155 6.46 -12.52 0.98
N ASP A 156 6.89 -13.52 1.73
CA ASP A 156 6.05 -14.67 2.07
C ASP A 156 4.86 -14.24 2.95
N GLU A 157 5.09 -13.32 3.89
CA GLU A 157 4.05 -12.76 4.74
C GLU A 157 3.03 -11.94 3.92
N ILE A 158 3.50 -11.12 2.96
CA ILE A 158 2.64 -10.36 2.05
C ILE A 158 1.83 -11.31 1.15
N HIS A 159 2.49 -12.27 0.51
CA HIS A 159 1.86 -13.25 -0.39
C HIS A 159 0.78 -14.06 0.33
N LYS A 160 1.03 -14.46 1.57
CA LYS A 160 0.05 -15.20 2.37
C LYS A 160 -1.11 -14.33 2.83
N ASN A 161 -0.85 -13.20 3.47
CA ASN A 161 -1.89 -12.45 4.19
C ASN A 161 -2.65 -11.45 3.32
N VAL A 162 -1.98 -10.88 2.32
CA VAL A 162 -2.57 -9.89 1.40
C VAL A 162 -3.16 -10.60 0.18
N TYR A 163 -2.40 -11.53 -0.42
CA TYR A 163 -2.79 -12.20 -1.66
C TYR A 163 -3.40 -13.60 -1.45
N GLY A 164 -3.38 -14.14 -0.23
CA GLY A 164 -4.01 -15.43 0.08
C GLY A 164 -3.29 -16.66 -0.48
N LEU A 165 -1.98 -16.56 -0.77
CA LEU A 165 -1.21 -17.67 -1.29
C LEU A 165 -0.69 -18.61 -0.19
N ASP A 166 -0.85 -19.92 -0.37
CA ASP A 166 -0.26 -20.93 0.52
C ASP A 166 1.25 -21.10 0.32
N ARG A 167 1.75 -20.76 -0.89
CA ARG A 167 3.16 -20.81 -1.25
C ARG A 167 3.56 -19.52 -1.95
N PRO A 168 4.72 -18.93 -1.60
CA PRO A 168 5.15 -17.67 -2.18
C PRO A 168 5.50 -17.81 -3.65
N LEU A 169 5.17 -16.78 -4.43
CA LEU A 169 5.55 -16.68 -5.83
C LEU A 169 6.98 -16.15 -5.93
N VAL A 170 7.94 -17.05 -6.13
CA VAL A 170 9.38 -16.69 -6.23
C VAL A 170 9.83 -16.48 -7.67
N ARG A 171 9.20 -17.18 -8.63
CA ARG A 171 9.50 -17.11 -10.06
C ARG A 171 8.22 -17.31 -10.86
N TYR A 172 8.19 -16.77 -12.08
CA TYR A 172 7.11 -17.02 -13.04
C TYR A 172 7.71 -17.45 -14.38
N GLU A 173 7.52 -18.72 -14.72
CA GLU A 173 7.86 -19.29 -16.02
C GLU A 173 6.57 -19.37 -16.85
N ARG A 174 6.61 -18.84 -18.08
CA ARG A 174 5.46 -18.81 -19.00
C ARG A 174 5.32 -20.11 -19.77
#